data_AF-A0A969K535-F1
#
_entry.id   AF-A0A969K535-F1
#
_cell.length_a   1.000
_cell.length_b   1.000
_cell.length_c   1.000
_cell.angle_alpha   90.00
_cell.angle_beta   90.00
_cell.angle_gamma   90.00
#
_symmetry.space_group_name_H-M   'P 1'
#
loop_
_entity.id
_entity.type
_entity.pdbx_description
1 polymer ?
#
loop_
_entity_poly.entity_id
_entity_poly.type
_entity_poly.pdbx_seq_one_letter_code
_entity_poly.pdbx_strand_id
1 'polypeptide(L)' 'MAKAEIFYFSLTDEMTREDKLAWFAETGFRDIPFDRVTPDEKHNWINLTDNDF' A
#
# COMPACT_ATOMS: atom_id res chain seq x y z
N MET A 1 -24.22 -9.01 -1.10
CA MET A 1 -22.87 -9.42 -1.54
C MET A 1 -21.89 -8.42 -0.96
N ALA A 2 -20.86 -8.85 -0.23
CA ALA A 2 -19.79 -7.95 0.18
C ALA A 2 -18.90 -7.65 -1.02
N LYS A 3 -18.49 -6.38 -1.19
CA LYS A 3 -17.56 -5.97 -2.24
C LYS A 3 -16.13 -6.33 -1.78
N ALA A 4 -15.29 -6.80 -2.70
CA ALA A 4 -13.88 -7.02 -2.39
C ALA A 4 -13.18 -5.69 -2.06
N GLU A 5 -12.16 -5.74 -1.20
CA GLU A 5 -11.45 -4.57 -0.69
C GLU A 5 -9.94 -4.74 -0.92
N ILE A 6 -9.25 -3.62 -1.13
CA ILE A 6 -7.81 -3.57 -1.35
C ILE A 6 -7.18 -2.73 -0.25
N PHE A 7 -6.18 -3.31 0.40
CA PHE A 7 -5.39 -2.69 1.45
C PHE A 7 -3.93 -2.68 0.98
N TYR A 8 -3.32 -1.50 0.94
CA TYR A 8 -2.00 -1.29 0.37
C TYR A 8 -1.07 -0.63 1.38
N PHE A 9 0.19 -1.02 1.37
CA PHE A 9 1.27 -0.40 2.14
C PHE A 9 2.58 -0.60 1.38
N SER A 10 3.48 0.38 1.47
CA SER A 10 4.84 0.27 0.96
C SER A 10 5.84 0.79 1.97
N LEU A 11 7.01 0.18 1.97
CA LEU A 11 8.21 0.73 2.62
C LEU A 11 8.71 1.95 1.84
N THR A 12 9.47 2.81 2.50
CA THR A 12 10.01 4.02 1.86
C THR A 12 11.20 3.70 0.97
N ASP A 13 11.44 4.56 -0.01
CA ASP A 13 12.48 4.34 -1.04
C ASP A 13 13.89 4.43 -0.47
N GLU A 14 14.07 5.19 0.62
CA GLU A 14 15.35 5.42 1.28
C GLU A 14 15.82 4.24 2.14
N MET A 15 14.94 3.27 2.44
CA MET A 15 15.28 2.14 3.29
C MET A 15 16.29 1.21 2.62
N THR A 16 17.37 0.88 3.34
CA THR A 16 18.35 -0.10 2.91
C THR A 16 17.77 -1.52 2.94
N ARG A 17 18.50 -2.48 2.38
CA ARG A 17 18.12 -3.90 2.45
C ARG A 17 18.00 -4.36 3.92
N GLU A 18 18.95 -3.95 4.74
CA GLU A 18 19.02 -4.33 6.16
C GLU A 18 17.83 -3.73 6.93
N ASP A 19 17.46 -2.47 6.67
CA ASP A 19 16.28 -1.84 7.27
C ASP A 19 14.98 -2.55 6.88
N LYS A 20 14.83 -2.95 5.61
CA LYS A 20 13.65 -3.70 5.14
C LYS A 20 13.53 -5.05 5.82
N LEU A 21 14.65 -5.77 5.99
CA LEU A 21 14.67 -7.05 6.69
C LEU A 21 14.32 -6.91 8.17
N ALA A 22 14.83 -5.87 8.84
CA ALA A 22 14.46 -5.57 10.22
C ALA A 22 12.96 -5.28 10.35
N TRP A 23 12.40 -4.46 9.44
CA TRP A 23 10.97 -4.16 9.42
C TRP A 23 10.10 -5.42 9.29
N PHE A 24 10.47 -6.36 8.40
CA PHE A 24 9.74 -7.63 8.26
C PHE A 24 9.85 -8.54 9.48
N ALA A 25 10.95 -8.49 10.22
CA ALA A 25 11.14 -9.29 11.43
C ALA A 25 10.31 -8.74 12.61
N GLU A 26 10.13 -7.41 12.66
CA GLU A 26 9.49 -6.72 13.79
C GLU A 26 8.00 -6.44 13.57
N THR A 27 7.56 -6.29 12.32
CA THR A 27 6.18 -5.89 11.99
C THR A 27 5.31 -7.10 11.67
N GLY A 28 4.34 -7.38 12.54
CA GLY A 28 3.31 -8.38 12.27
C GLY A 28 2.31 -7.89 11.21
N PHE A 29 1.70 -8.82 10.46
CA PHE A 29 0.73 -8.47 9.40
C PHE A 29 -0.43 -7.58 9.88
N ARG A 30 -0.88 -7.76 11.14
CA ARG A 30 -1.97 -6.99 11.73
C ARG A 30 -1.57 -5.58 12.14
N ASP A 31 -0.27 -5.34 12.26
CA ASP A 31 0.33 -4.07 12.69
C ASP A 31 0.76 -3.21 11.50
N ILE A 32 0.66 -3.73 10.27
CA ILE A 32 0.94 -2.98 9.05
C ILE A 32 -0.11 -1.88 8.91
N PRO A 33 0.30 -0.60 8.80
CA PRO A 33 -0.61 0.52 8.67
C PRO A 33 -1.10 0.63 7.21
N PHE A 34 -1.95 -0.29 6.78
CA PHE A 34 -2.48 -0.30 5.43
C PHE A 34 -3.40 0.88 5.14
N ASP A 35 -3.25 1.45 3.96
CA ASP A 35 -4.20 2.38 3.35
C ASP A 35 -5.24 1.61 2.53
N ARG A 36 -6.50 2.06 2.61
CA ARG A 36 -7.57 1.51 1.77
C ARG A 36 -7.52 2.14 0.39
N VAL A 37 -7.44 1.31 -0.64
CA VAL A 37 -7.36 1.74 -2.04
C VAL A 37 -8.66 1.41 -2.77
N THR A 38 -9.17 2.38 -3.53
CA THR A 38 -10.23 2.16 -4.51
C THR A 38 -9.64 2.37 -5.90
N PRO A 39 -9.64 1.34 -6.77
CA PRO A 39 -9.11 1.50 -8.12
C PRO A 39 -9.85 2.57 -8.92
N ASP A 40 -9.14 3.26 -9.81
CA ASP A 40 -9.75 4.18 -10.76
C ASP A 40 -10.50 3.44 -11.89
N GLU A 41 -11.12 4.20 -12.80
CA GLU A 41 -11.84 3.65 -13.96
C GLU A 41 -10.94 2.86 -14.93
N LYS A 42 -9.63 3.13 -14.93
CA LYS A 42 -8.62 2.41 -15.71
C LYS A 42 -8.03 1.21 -14.94
N HIS A 43 -8.56 0.92 -13.76
CA HIS A 43 -8.14 -0.16 -12.86
C HIS A 43 -6.75 0.02 -12.25
N ASN A 44 -6.21 1.25 -12.21
CA ASN A 44 -4.99 1.57 -11.49
C ASN A 44 -5.26 1.61 -9.97
N TRP A 45 -4.26 1.23 -9.16
CA TRP A 45 -4.39 1.17 -7.70
C TRP A 45 -3.60 2.27 -6.99
N ILE A 46 -2.41 2.58 -7.49
CA ILE A 46 -1.49 3.58 -6.91
C ILE A 46 -1.18 4.66 -7.94
N ASN A 47 -0.66 5.80 -7.48
CA ASN A 47 -0.34 6.96 -8.32
C ASN A 47 -1.56 7.46 -9.12
N LEU A 48 -2.75 7.41 -8.52
CA LEU A 48 -3.97 7.89 -9.13
C LEU A 48 -3.84 9.40 -9.35
N THR A 49 -4.07 9.83 -10.58
CA THR A 49 -4.11 11.25 -10.92
C THR A 49 -5.54 11.75 -10.78
N ASP A 50 -5.74 12.80 -9.99
CA ASP A 50 -7.01 13.51 -9.95
C ASP A 50 -7.09 14.38 -11.23
N ASN A 51 -7.64 13.81 -12.30
CA ASN A 51 -7.76 14.51 -13.58
C ASN A 51 -9.02 15.39 -13.58
N ASP A 52 -8.92 16.55 -12.92
CA ASP A 52 -9.90 17.65 -12.97
C ASP A 52 -9.50 18.74 -14.01
N PHE A 53 -8.70 18.40 -15.04
CA PHE A 53 -8.21 19.33 -16.07
C PHE A 53 -8.99 19.28 -17.38
#